data_AF-A0A9X9PCA0-F1
#
_entry.id   AF-A0A9X9PCA0-F1
#
_cell.length_a   1.000
_cell.length_b   1.000
_cell.length_c   1.000
_cell.angle_alpha   90.00
_cell.angle_beta   90.00
_cell.angle_gamma   90.00
#
_symmetry.space_group_name_H-M   'P 1'
#
loop_
_entity.id
_entity.type
_entity.pdbx_description
1 polymer ?
#
loop_
_entity_poly.entity_id
_entity_poly.type
_entity_poly.pdbx_seq_one_letter_code
_entity_poly.pdbx_strand_id
1 'polypeptide(L)'
;MTPVDDRKAAHLTGMSMPSMLLPATDGTNVNLSEGGLTVVYAYPRTSPATGGAIEGWDSVPGARGCTPQSCAFRDHFAELRALGAERVFGLSTQETEYQREAVERHHLPFSLLSDVSLSLTHALNLPVFEAGGMTLLKRLTLIVANGKVEHVFYPVFPPDQNAADVIAWLSSRKA
;
A
#
# COMPACT_ATOMS: atom_id res chain seq x y z
N MET A 1 -8.74 -4.19 16.71
CA MET A 1 -7.57 -4.13 17.62
C MET A 1 -6.45 -3.38 16.93
N THR A 2 -5.68 -2.60 17.68
CA THR A 2 -4.48 -1.89 17.21
C THR A 2 -3.37 -2.88 16.90
N PRO A 3 -2.71 -2.82 15.74
CA PRO A 3 -1.54 -3.63 15.45
C PRO A 3 -0.35 -3.21 16.33
N VAL A 4 0.47 -4.18 16.74
CA VAL A 4 1.72 -3.97 17.48
C VAL A 4 2.88 -4.01 16.49
N ASP A 5 3.88 -3.16 16.69
CA ASP A 5 5.11 -3.21 15.89
C ASP A 5 5.90 -4.50 16.22
N ASP A 6 5.91 -5.43 15.27
CA ASP A 6 6.67 -6.68 15.34
C ASP A 6 8.03 -6.58 14.65
N ARG A 7 8.43 -5.38 14.23
CA ARG A 7 9.69 -5.04 13.55
C ARG A 7 9.91 -5.77 12.21
N LYS A 8 8.90 -6.42 11.65
CA LYS A 8 9.02 -7.15 10.36
C LYS A 8 9.31 -6.26 9.17
N ALA A 9 9.19 -4.94 9.30
CA ALA A 9 9.53 -3.98 8.24
C ALA A 9 10.86 -3.24 8.49
N ALA A 10 11.55 -3.50 9.60
CA ALA A 10 12.74 -2.73 10.00
C ALA A 10 13.91 -2.85 9.02
N HIS A 11 13.97 -3.93 8.23
CA HIS A 11 15.01 -4.17 7.23
C HIS A 11 14.77 -3.46 5.90
N LEU A 12 13.56 -2.94 5.66
CA LEU A 12 13.15 -2.44 4.35
C LEU A 12 13.80 -1.10 3.99
N THR A 13 14.02 -0.22 4.97
CA THR A 13 14.64 1.08 4.72
C THR A 13 16.07 0.88 4.22
N GLY A 14 16.37 1.43 3.05
CA GLY A 14 17.64 1.29 2.39
C GLY A 14 17.73 0.15 1.38
N MET A 15 16.72 -0.73 1.27
CA MET A 15 16.71 -1.79 0.26
C MET A 15 16.52 -1.22 -1.14
N SER A 16 17.21 -1.83 -2.11
CA SER A 16 16.91 -1.64 -3.53
C SER A 16 15.56 -2.28 -3.87
N MET A 17 14.73 -1.55 -4.58
CA MET A 17 13.47 -2.05 -5.11
C MET A 17 13.78 -3.06 -6.23
N PRO A 18 13.23 -4.29 -6.19
CA PRO A 18 13.42 -5.25 -7.27
C PRO A 18 12.85 -4.71 -8.58
N SER A 19 13.57 -4.93 -9.68
CA SER A 19 13.10 -4.60 -11.02
C SER A 19 12.12 -5.67 -11.48
N MET A 20 10.84 -5.35 -11.44
CA MET A 20 9.76 -6.26 -11.79
C MET A 20 8.50 -5.48 -12.17
N LEU A 21 7.67 -6.11 -13.00
CA LEU A 21 6.42 -5.51 -13.48
C LEU A 21 5.24 -5.96 -12.62
N LEU A 22 4.53 -5.01 -12.04
CA LEU A 22 3.26 -5.23 -11.34
C LEU A 22 2.10 -4.73 -12.20
N PRO A 23 1.08 -5.56 -12.46
CA PRO A 23 -0.11 -5.11 -13.18
C PRO A 23 -0.89 -4.09 -12.35
N ALA A 24 -1.32 -3.02 -13.01
CA ALA A 24 -2.06 -1.92 -12.43
C ALA A 24 -3.53 -1.90 -12.92
N THR A 25 -4.42 -1.33 -12.12
CA THR A 25 -5.87 -1.26 -12.41
C THR A 25 -6.22 -0.51 -13.69
N ASP A 26 -5.37 0.41 -14.14
CA ASP A 26 -5.48 1.15 -15.41
C ASP A 26 -5.06 0.33 -16.65
N GLY A 27 -4.66 -0.93 -16.47
CA GLY A 27 -4.22 -1.83 -17.54
C GLY A 27 -2.74 -1.74 -17.88
N THR A 28 -1.98 -0.86 -17.23
CA THR A 28 -0.53 -0.77 -17.40
C THR A 28 0.22 -1.77 -16.53
N ASN A 29 1.52 -1.91 -16.78
CA ASN A 29 2.46 -2.63 -15.93
C ASN A 29 3.47 -1.64 -15.36
N VAL A 30 3.61 -1.62 -14.04
CA VAL A 30 4.44 -0.65 -13.32
C VAL A 30 5.69 -1.31 -12.78
N ASN A 31 6.85 -0.73 -13.09
CA ASN A 31 8.10 -1.03 -12.41
C ASN A 31 8.36 -0.01 -11.29
N LEU A 32 8.42 -0.49 -10.05
CA LEU A 32 8.70 0.36 -8.88
C LEU A 32 10.19 0.68 -8.73
N SER A 33 11.09 -0.05 -9.39
CA SER A 33 12.53 0.27 -9.37
C SER A 33 12.90 1.47 -10.25
N GLU A 34 11.98 1.96 -11.05
CA GLU A 34 12.16 3.07 -12.00
C GLU A 34 11.38 4.30 -11.55
N GLY A 35 11.71 5.47 -12.11
CA GLY A 35 11.03 6.74 -11.85
C GLY A 35 11.50 7.48 -10.58
N GLY A 36 10.89 8.63 -10.32
CA GLY A 36 11.20 9.44 -9.15
C GLY A 36 10.43 9.02 -7.89
N LEU A 37 10.14 10.00 -7.04
CA LEU A 37 9.55 9.78 -5.74
C LEU A 37 8.16 9.14 -5.85
N THR A 38 8.01 7.93 -5.31
CA THR A 38 6.83 7.09 -5.42
C THR A 38 6.35 6.68 -4.04
N VAL A 39 5.07 6.94 -3.76
CA VAL A 39 4.41 6.52 -2.52
C VAL A 39 3.62 5.25 -2.81
N VAL A 40 3.90 4.17 -2.08
CA VAL A 40 3.18 2.89 -2.22
C VAL A 40 2.59 2.50 -0.87
N TYR A 41 1.28 2.60 -0.73
CA TYR A 41 0.60 2.16 0.49
C TYR A 41 0.05 0.74 0.31
N ALA A 42 0.53 -0.18 1.12
CA ALA A 42 0.06 -1.56 1.16
C ALA A 42 -1.13 -1.69 2.10
N TYR A 43 -2.15 -2.42 1.65
CA TYR A 43 -3.33 -2.72 2.44
C TYR A 43 -3.68 -4.21 2.36
N PRO A 44 -4.25 -4.80 3.42
CA PRO A 44 -4.53 -6.23 3.44
C PRO A 44 -5.51 -6.68 2.36
N ARG A 45 -6.71 -6.07 2.31
CA ARG A 45 -7.76 -6.39 1.35
C ARG A 45 -8.89 -5.37 1.39
N THR A 46 -9.37 -4.90 0.24
CA THR A 46 -10.61 -4.11 0.16
C THR A 46 -11.83 -5.02 0.32
N SER A 47 -12.94 -4.47 0.84
CA SER A 47 -14.20 -5.21 0.90
C SER A 47 -14.92 -5.11 -0.44
N PRO A 48 -15.47 -6.21 -0.99
CA PRO A 48 -16.28 -6.15 -2.20
C PRO A 48 -17.58 -5.38 -1.92
N ALA A 49 -18.25 -4.88 -2.97
CA ALA A 49 -19.55 -4.20 -2.83
C ALA A 49 -20.63 -5.12 -2.24
N THR A 50 -20.50 -6.41 -2.50
CA THR A 50 -21.37 -7.46 -1.98
C THR A 50 -20.49 -8.56 -1.36
N GLY A 51 -20.69 -8.85 -0.08
CA GLY A 51 -19.95 -9.91 0.61
C GLY A 51 -19.61 -9.57 2.06
N GLY A 52 -19.42 -10.62 2.88
CA GLY A 52 -19.04 -10.51 4.29
C GLY A 52 -17.53 -10.47 4.52
N ALA A 53 -17.16 -10.32 5.79
CA ALA A 53 -15.78 -10.57 6.23
C ALA A 53 -15.39 -12.03 5.95
N ILE A 54 -14.13 -12.26 5.60
CA ILE A 54 -13.58 -13.62 5.44
C ILE A 54 -13.30 -14.24 6.81
N GLU A 55 -13.23 -15.56 6.86
CA GLU A 55 -12.89 -16.28 8.08
C GLU A 55 -11.55 -15.78 8.69
N GLY A 56 -11.53 -15.58 10.01
CA GLY A 56 -10.35 -15.10 10.73
C GLY A 56 -10.05 -13.60 10.58
N TRP A 57 -10.80 -12.86 9.76
CA TRP A 57 -10.59 -11.43 9.53
C TRP A 57 -10.69 -10.58 10.79
N ASP A 58 -11.69 -10.86 11.63
CA ASP A 58 -12.01 -10.04 12.81
C ASP A 58 -11.03 -10.24 13.97
N SER A 59 -10.33 -11.38 13.98
CA SER A 59 -9.27 -11.66 14.95
C SER A 59 -7.94 -11.00 14.60
N VAL A 60 -7.76 -10.45 13.40
CA VAL A 60 -6.48 -9.86 12.97
C VAL A 60 -6.43 -8.35 13.29
N PRO A 61 -5.52 -7.90 14.17
CA PRO A 61 -5.31 -6.48 14.42
C PRO A 61 -4.90 -5.73 13.15
N GLY A 62 -5.53 -4.58 12.88
CA GLY A 62 -5.24 -3.75 11.70
C GLY A 62 -5.79 -4.25 10.35
N ALA A 63 -6.49 -5.40 10.30
CA ALA A 63 -7.07 -5.93 9.05
C ALA A 63 -8.16 -5.02 8.47
N ARG A 64 -9.04 -4.48 9.33
CA ARG A 64 -10.09 -3.52 8.95
C ARG A 64 -9.49 -2.14 8.61
N GLY A 65 -10.20 -1.38 7.77
CA GLY A 65 -9.87 0.01 7.46
C GLY A 65 -9.12 0.25 6.15
N CYS A 66 -9.11 -0.71 5.22
CA CYS A 66 -8.49 -0.53 3.89
C CYS A 66 -9.17 0.56 3.06
N THR A 67 -10.51 0.64 3.10
CA THR A 67 -11.26 1.72 2.42
C THR A 67 -10.94 3.10 3.01
N PRO A 68 -11.00 3.33 4.33
CA PRO A 68 -10.53 4.58 4.94
C PRO A 68 -9.10 4.99 4.54
N GLN A 69 -8.14 4.05 4.51
CA GLN A 69 -6.78 4.37 4.06
C GLN A 69 -6.76 4.86 2.60
N SER A 70 -7.36 4.10 1.68
CA SER A 70 -7.40 4.47 0.26
C SER A 70 -8.11 5.81 0.03
N CYS A 71 -9.21 6.06 0.73
CA CYS A 71 -9.91 7.34 0.67
C CYS A 71 -9.05 8.50 1.20
N ALA A 72 -8.30 8.30 2.30
CA ALA A 72 -7.38 9.32 2.80
C ALA A 72 -6.28 9.65 1.78
N PHE A 73 -5.68 8.64 1.13
CA PHE A 73 -4.72 8.87 0.05
C PHE A 73 -5.34 9.58 -1.16
N ARG A 74 -6.60 9.30 -1.49
CA ARG A 74 -7.34 10.05 -2.53
C ARG A 74 -7.49 11.51 -2.14
N ASP A 75 -7.98 11.77 -0.93
CA ASP A 75 -8.30 13.12 -0.46
C ASP A 75 -7.04 14.00 -0.36
N HIS A 76 -5.89 13.38 -0.05
CA HIS A 76 -4.57 14.02 -0.01
C HIS A 76 -3.74 13.90 -1.29
N PHE A 77 -4.28 13.33 -2.38
CA PHE A 77 -3.51 13.04 -3.59
C PHE A 77 -2.82 14.29 -4.15
N ALA A 78 -3.56 15.40 -4.28
CA ALA A 78 -3.02 16.65 -4.82
C ALA A 78 -1.89 17.23 -3.95
N GLU A 79 -1.99 17.10 -2.63
CA GLU A 79 -0.95 17.54 -1.68
C GLU A 79 0.31 16.68 -1.78
N LEU A 80 0.16 15.36 -1.86
CA LEU A 80 1.27 14.43 -2.12
C LEU A 80 1.99 14.78 -3.44
N ARG A 81 1.24 15.08 -4.50
CA ARG A 81 1.80 15.56 -5.78
C ARG A 81 2.58 16.86 -5.62
N ALA A 82 2.02 17.85 -4.91
CA ALA A 82 2.69 19.13 -4.65
C ALA A 82 3.98 18.97 -3.82
N LEU A 83 4.02 17.95 -2.96
CA LEU A 83 5.23 17.58 -2.21
C LEU A 83 6.25 16.77 -3.04
N GLY A 84 5.98 16.56 -4.33
CA GLY A 84 6.93 15.96 -5.26
C GLY A 84 6.77 14.45 -5.44
N ALA A 85 5.73 13.83 -4.88
CA ALA A 85 5.41 12.45 -5.22
C ALA A 85 5.00 12.38 -6.71
N GLU A 86 5.87 11.82 -7.54
CA GLU A 86 5.63 11.62 -8.97
C GLU A 86 4.66 10.49 -9.25
N ARG A 87 4.47 9.58 -8.30
CA ARG A 87 3.51 8.47 -8.38
C ARG A 87 2.97 8.15 -6.98
N VAL A 88 1.70 7.79 -6.91
CA VAL A 88 1.04 7.25 -5.71
C VAL A 88 0.33 5.98 -6.16
N PHE A 89 0.51 4.89 -5.43
CA PHE A 89 -0.14 3.61 -5.71
C PHE A 89 -0.65 2.98 -4.42
N GLY A 90 -1.79 2.29 -4.49
CA GLY A 90 -2.12 1.27 -3.51
C GLY A 90 -1.54 -0.09 -3.92
N LEU A 91 -1.26 -0.97 -2.97
CA LEU A 91 -0.72 -2.30 -3.20
C LEU A 91 -1.47 -3.34 -2.37
N SER A 92 -1.88 -4.43 -3.01
CA SER A 92 -2.42 -5.60 -2.31
C SER A 92 -2.08 -6.90 -3.04
N THR A 93 -2.37 -8.04 -2.41
CA THR A 93 -2.21 -9.37 -3.01
C THR A 93 -3.45 -9.78 -3.82
N GLN A 94 -4.33 -8.84 -4.15
CA GLN A 94 -5.60 -9.08 -4.81
C GLN A 94 -5.48 -8.91 -6.32
N GLU A 95 -6.25 -9.69 -7.08
CA GLU A 95 -6.29 -9.59 -8.54
C GLU A 95 -6.63 -8.18 -9.05
N THR A 96 -6.06 -7.80 -10.19
CA THR A 96 -6.26 -6.47 -10.78
C THR A 96 -7.73 -6.18 -11.10
N GLU A 97 -8.46 -7.18 -11.60
CA GLU A 97 -9.90 -7.06 -11.88
C GLU A 97 -10.70 -6.79 -10.60
N TYR A 98 -10.38 -7.49 -9.52
CA TYR A 98 -11.01 -7.26 -8.22
C TYR A 98 -10.72 -5.85 -7.70
N GLN A 99 -9.48 -5.39 -7.81
CA GLN A 99 -9.08 -4.06 -7.33
C GLN A 99 -9.68 -2.92 -8.17
N ARG A 100 -9.99 -3.16 -9.46
CA ARG A 100 -10.58 -2.15 -10.35
C ARG A 100 -11.93 -1.65 -9.85
N GLU A 101 -12.77 -2.54 -9.31
CA GLU A 101 -14.04 -2.17 -8.69
C GLU A 101 -13.84 -1.13 -7.56
N ALA A 102 -12.82 -1.31 -6.73
CA ALA A 102 -12.53 -0.40 -5.63
C ALA A 102 -12.04 0.98 -6.12
N VAL A 103 -11.25 1.02 -7.21
CA VAL A 103 -10.83 2.29 -7.85
C VAL A 103 -12.04 3.06 -8.35
N GLU A 104 -12.94 2.38 -9.06
CA GLU A 104 -14.13 3.00 -9.66
C GLU A 104 -15.11 3.47 -8.59
N ARG A 105 -15.48 2.61 -7.64
CA ARG A 105 -16.44 2.91 -6.57
C ARG A 105 -15.98 4.04 -5.65
N HIS A 106 -14.68 4.14 -5.38
CA HIS A 106 -14.13 5.15 -4.47
C HIS A 106 -13.55 6.37 -5.19
N HIS A 107 -13.62 6.39 -6.53
CA HIS A 107 -13.09 7.46 -7.38
C HIS A 107 -11.62 7.77 -7.07
N LEU A 108 -10.78 6.73 -7.00
CA LEU A 108 -9.37 6.90 -6.70
C LEU A 108 -8.66 7.56 -7.90
N PRO A 109 -7.88 8.63 -7.72
CA PRO A 109 -7.17 9.33 -8.80
C PRO A 109 -5.84 8.65 -9.16
N PHE A 110 -5.63 7.43 -8.67
CA PHE A 110 -4.43 6.64 -8.84
C PHE A 110 -4.77 5.17 -8.98
N SER A 111 -3.82 4.40 -9.51
CA SER A 111 -3.97 2.97 -9.73
C SER A 111 -3.62 2.15 -8.48
N LEU A 112 -4.23 0.97 -8.38
CA LEU A 112 -3.84 -0.05 -7.42
C LEU A 112 -3.01 -1.12 -8.15
N LEU A 113 -1.94 -1.57 -7.50
CA LEU A 113 -1.03 -2.59 -8.00
C LEU A 113 -1.43 -3.95 -7.43
N SER A 114 -1.44 -4.96 -8.29
CA SER A 114 -1.64 -6.36 -7.90
C SER A 114 -0.30 -7.05 -7.74
N ASP A 115 -0.06 -7.57 -6.53
CA ASP A 115 0.99 -8.54 -6.24
C ASP A 115 0.37 -9.92 -5.95
N VAL A 116 -0.58 -10.35 -6.79
CA VAL A 116 -1.31 -11.61 -6.57
C VAL A 116 -0.42 -12.85 -6.58
N SER A 117 0.72 -12.80 -7.28
CA SER A 117 1.73 -13.87 -7.27
C SER A 117 2.66 -13.81 -6.05
N LEU A 118 2.49 -12.83 -5.16
CA LEU A 118 3.34 -12.54 -4.00
C LEU A 118 4.81 -12.29 -4.36
N SER A 119 5.11 -11.95 -5.62
CA SER A 119 6.48 -11.85 -6.10
C SER A 119 7.20 -10.67 -5.46
N LEU A 120 6.56 -9.50 -5.35
CA LEU A 120 7.14 -8.35 -4.66
C LEU A 120 7.20 -8.60 -3.15
N THR A 121 6.13 -9.17 -2.59
CA THR A 121 6.02 -9.57 -1.19
C THR A 121 7.19 -10.46 -0.78
N HIS A 122 7.53 -11.49 -1.56
CA HIS A 122 8.66 -12.36 -1.30
C HIS A 122 10.00 -11.67 -1.53
N ALA A 123 10.15 -10.91 -2.61
CA ALA A 123 11.41 -10.25 -2.95
C ALA A 123 11.85 -9.22 -1.89
N LEU A 124 10.91 -8.51 -1.27
CA LEU A 124 11.18 -7.55 -0.19
C LEU A 124 11.00 -8.15 1.21
N ASN A 125 10.53 -9.39 1.33
CA ASN A 125 10.11 -10.00 2.59
C ASN A 125 9.11 -9.09 3.35
N LEU A 126 8.04 -8.69 2.66
CA LEU A 126 7.03 -7.81 3.23
C LEU A 126 6.24 -8.51 4.36
N PRO A 127 5.86 -7.78 5.43
CA PRO A 127 5.05 -8.34 6.50
C PRO A 127 3.67 -8.81 6.01
N VAL A 128 3.32 -10.07 6.28
CA VAL A 128 2.04 -10.69 5.93
C VAL A 128 1.31 -11.31 7.13
N PHE A 129 0.05 -11.67 6.92
CA PHE A 129 -0.74 -12.57 7.77
C PHE A 129 -1.68 -13.43 6.91
N GLU A 130 -2.19 -14.51 7.50
CA GLU A 130 -3.15 -15.42 6.85
C GLU A 130 -4.57 -15.14 7.32
N ALA A 131 -5.52 -15.05 6.39
CA ALA A 131 -6.96 -15.00 6.67
C ALA A 131 -7.77 -15.54 5.48
N GLY A 132 -8.83 -16.31 5.75
CA GLY A 132 -9.67 -16.90 4.70
C GLY A 132 -8.90 -17.75 3.67
N GLY A 133 -7.80 -18.40 4.07
CA GLY A 133 -6.94 -19.18 3.19
C GLY A 133 -6.05 -18.36 2.25
N MET A 134 -5.91 -17.05 2.50
CA MET A 134 -5.10 -16.14 1.70
C MET A 134 -3.97 -15.52 2.52
N THR A 135 -2.81 -15.38 1.88
CA THR A 135 -1.71 -14.55 2.35
C THR A 135 -1.99 -13.08 2.00
N LEU A 136 -2.10 -12.24 3.02
CA LEU A 136 -2.44 -10.83 2.90
C LEU A 136 -1.36 -9.94 3.51
N LEU A 137 -1.12 -8.78 2.90
CA LEU A 137 -0.16 -7.81 3.41
C LEU A 137 -0.65 -7.20 4.72
N LYS A 138 0.25 -7.06 5.71
CA LYS A 138 0.02 -6.11 6.80
C LYS A 138 0.15 -4.70 6.24
N ARG A 139 -0.60 -3.77 6.85
CA ARG A 139 -0.62 -2.37 6.41
C ARG A 139 0.72 -1.71 6.65
N LEU A 140 1.33 -1.21 5.57
CA LEU A 140 2.55 -0.41 5.59
C LEU A 140 2.51 0.61 4.45
N THR A 141 3.38 1.61 4.49
CA THR A 141 3.61 2.48 3.34
C THR A 141 5.10 2.60 3.07
N LEU A 142 5.48 2.37 1.81
CA LEU A 142 6.84 2.53 1.32
C LEU A 142 6.97 3.88 0.63
N ILE A 143 8.03 4.62 0.96
CA ILE A 143 8.48 5.76 0.18
C ILE A 143 9.68 5.31 -0.62
N VAL A 144 9.53 5.31 -1.95
CA VAL A 144 10.53 4.80 -2.89
C VAL A 144 11.04 5.97 -3.71
N ALA A 145 12.34 6.16 -3.80
CA ALA A 145 12.93 7.16 -4.69
C ALA A 145 14.14 6.56 -5.41
N ASN A 146 14.22 6.78 -6.72
CA ASN A 146 15.33 6.29 -7.55
C ASN A 146 15.60 4.78 -7.35
N GLY A 147 14.52 3.99 -7.28
CA GLY A 147 14.59 2.55 -7.10
C GLY A 147 15.06 2.08 -5.72
N LYS A 148 15.03 2.92 -4.69
CA LYS A 148 15.41 2.56 -3.31
C LYS A 148 14.31 2.93 -2.33
N VAL A 149 14.07 2.08 -1.33
CA VAL A 149 13.16 2.40 -0.22
C VAL A 149 13.84 3.39 0.71
N GLU A 150 13.35 4.62 0.76
CA GLU A 150 13.89 5.69 1.61
C GLU A 150 13.25 5.73 2.99
N HIS A 151 11.98 5.34 3.10
CA HIS A 151 11.26 5.33 4.37
C HIS A 151 10.13 4.30 4.37
N VAL A 152 9.78 3.80 5.55
CA VAL A 152 8.68 2.86 5.75
C VAL A 152 7.85 3.27 6.95
N PHE A 153 6.54 3.39 6.73
CA PHE A 153 5.55 3.50 7.79
C PHE A 153 5.05 2.10 8.13
N TYR A 154 5.39 1.58 9.31
CA TYR A 154 4.91 0.29 9.79
C TYR A 154 5.01 0.20 11.33
N PRO A 155 3.99 -0.37 12.01
CA PRO A 155 2.66 -0.67 11.49
C PRO A 155 1.86 0.61 11.28
N VAL A 156 0.97 0.61 10.28
CA VAL A 156 0.08 1.76 10.06
C VAL A 156 -1.20 1.60 10.88
N PHE A 157 -1.41 2.49 11.86
CA PHE A 157 -2.66 2.64 12.59
C PHE A 157 -2.76 4.03 13.27
N PRO A 158 -3.91 4.73 13.18
CA PRO A 158 -5.10 4.34 12.45
C PRO A 158 -4.94 4.54 10.92
N PRO A 159 -5.60 3.72 10.10
CA PRO A 159 -5.33 3.64 8.65
C PRO A 159 -5.61 4.93 7.87
N ASP A 160 -6.58 5.72 8.30
CA ASP A 160 -6.98 7.00 7.72
C ASP A 160 -5.98 8.13 7.98
N GLN A 161 -5.09 8.00 8.98
CA GLN A 161 -4.05 9.00 9.25
C GLN A 161 -2.80 8.81 8.40
N ASN A 162 -2.64 7.67 7.73
CA ASN A 162 -1.39 7.34 7.06
C ASN A 162 -0.99 8.33 5.97
N ALA A 163 -1.95 8.84 5.19
CA ALA A 163 -1.66 9.84 4.16
C ALA A 163 -1.09 11.14 4.78
N ALA A 164 -1.62 11.55 5.93
CA ALA A 164 -1.13 12.71 6.67
C ALA A 164 0.28 12.46 7.24
N ASP A 165 0.58 11.26 7.75
CA ASP A 165 1.92 10.88 8.21
C ASP A 165 2.94 10.97 7.07
N VAL A 166 2.57 10.50 5.87
CA VAL A 166 3.39 10.59 4.67
C VAL A 166 3.64 12.05 4.28
N ILE A 167 2.60 12.89 4.29
CA ILE A 167 2.71 14.33 4.04
C ILE A 167 3.66 15.01 5.02
N ALA A 168 3.53 14.72 6.31
CA ALA A 168 4.37 15.29 7.35
C ALA A 168 5.85 14.92 7.12
N TRP A 169 6.12 13.65 6.82
CA TRP A 169 7.47 13.18 6.49
C TRP A 169 8.03 13.85 5.22
N LEU A 170 7.25 13.88 4.14
CA LEU A 170 7.65 14.52 2.87
C LEU A 170 7.95 16.01 3.04
N SER A 171 7.16 16.70 3.86
CA SER A 171 7.36 18.12 4.18
C SER A 171 8.64 18.35 4.97
N SER A 172 8.93 17.47 5.94
CA SER A 172 10.16 17.55 6.75
C SER A 172 11.45 17.31 5.95
N ARG A 173 11.37 16.60 4.83
CA ARG A 173 12.51 16.34 3.93
C ARG A 173 12.89 17.56 3.08
N LYS A 174 11.92 18.44 2.79
CA LYS A 174 12.15 19.65 1.98
C LYS A 174 12.68 20.83 2.79
N ALA A 175 12.61 20.74 4.13
CA ALA A 175 13.17 21.73 5.05
C ALA A 175 14.67 21.52 5.24
#